data_AF-A0A729L377-F1
#
_entry.id   AF-A0A729L377-F1
#
_cell.length_a   1.000
_cell.length_b   1.000
_cell.length_c   1.000
_cell.angle_alpha   90.00
_cell.angle_beta   90.00
_cell.angle_gamma   90.00
#
_symmetry.space_group_name_H-M   'P 1'
#
loop_
_entity.id
_entity.type
_entity.pdbx_description
1 polymer ?
#
loop_
_entity_poly.entity_id
_entity_poly.type
_entity_poly.pdbx_seq_one_letter_code
_entity_poly.pdbx_strand_id
1 'polypeptide(L)'
;MNTDAIESMVRDVLSRMNSLQGDAPAAAPAAGGTSRSAKVSDYPLANKHPEWVKTATNKTLDDFTLENVLSNKVTAQDMRITPETLRLQASIAKDAGRDRLAMNFERAAELTAVPDDRILEIYNALRPYRSTKEELLAIADDLENRYQAKICAAFVREAAGLYVERKKLKGDD
;
A
#
# COMPACT_ATOMS: atom_id res chain seq x y z
N MET A 1 0.85 -34.68 17.64
CA MET A 1 0.79 -33.21 17.48
C MET A 1 -0.68 -32.83 17.58
N ASN A 2 -1.04 -31.98 18.54
CA ASN A 2 -2.45 -31.66 18.86
C ASN A 2 -3.06 -30.77 17.78
N THR A 3 -3.78 -31.37 16.84
CA THR A 3 -4.51 -30.69 15.75
C THR A 3 -5.48 -29.63 16.31
N ASP A 4 -6.11 -29.93 17.44
CA ASP A 4 -7.07 -29.04 18.11
C ASP A 4 -6.42 -27.75 18.65
N ALA A 5 -5.15 -27.82 19.07
CA ALA A 5 -4.41 -26.65 19.56
C ALA A 5 -4.01 -25.71 18.40
N ILE A 6 -3.75 -26.28 17.22
CA ILE A 6 -3.43 -25.49 16.02
C ILE A 6 -4.71 -24.80 15.52
N GLU A 7 -5.84 -25.50 15.49
CA GLU A 7 -7.13 -24.92 15.09
C GLU A 7 -7.59 -23.81 16.04
N SER A 8 -7.42 -23.97 17.35
CA SER A 8 -7.77 -22.92 18.31
C SER A 8 -6.87 -21.69 18.15
N MET A 9 -5.56 -21.89 17.93
CA MET A 9 -4.62 -20.80 17.65
C MET A 9 -4.98 -20.05 16.37
N VAL A 10 -5.31 -20.78 15.29
CA VAL A 10 -5.70 -20.16 14.01
C VAL A 10 -6.99 -19.35 14.18
N ARG A 11 -7.97 -19.87 14.92
CA ARG A 11 -9.24 -19.18 15.19
C ARG A 11 -9.03 -17.91 16.02
N ASP A 12 -8.18 -17.96 17.03
CA ASP A 12 -7.84 -16.80 17.86
C ASP A 12 -7.08 -15.73 17.08
N VAL A 13 -6.16 -16.13 16.19
CA VAL A 13 -5.45 -15.21 15.29
C VAL A 13 -6.42 -14.52 14.33
N LEU A 14 -7.32 -15.28 13.70
CA LEU A 14 -8.34 -14.75 12.79
C LEU A 14 -9.30 -13.80 13.50
N SER A 15 -9.73 -14.13 14.72
CA SER A 15 -10.57 -13.25 15.54
C SER A 15 -9.87 -11.94 15.89
N ARG A 16 -8.58 -12.00 16.26
CA ARG A 16 -7.79 -10.81 16.60
C ARG A 16 -7.55 -9.91 15.39
N MET A 17 -7.30 -10.48 14.22
CA MET A 17 -7.16 -9.73 12.97
C MET A 17 -8.44 -8.96 12.61
N ASN A 18 -9.61 -9.53 12.88
CA ASN A 18 -10.90 -8.88 12.60
C ASN A 18 -11.23 -7.75 13.59
N SER A 19 -10.76 -7.84 14.84
CA SER A 19 -10.97 -6.81 15.87
C SER A 19 -10.02 -5.60 15.79
N LEU A 20 -8.91 -5.70 15.04
CA LEU A 20 -7.93 -4.62 14.90
C LEU A 20 -8.29 -3.59 13.82
N GLN A 21 -9.49 -3.70 13.24
CA GLN A 21 -9.99 -2.83 12.17
C GLN A 21 -10.50 -1.46 12.68
N GLY A 22 -10.42 -1.20 13.99
CA GLY A 22 -11.03 -0.04 14.65
C GLY A 22 -10.11 1.11 15.06
N ASP A 23 -8.78 0.97 14.98
CA ASP A 23 -7.85 2.05 15.28
C ASP A 23 -7.08 2.46 14.02
N ALA A 24 -7.52 3.55 13.40
CA ALA A 24 -6.78 4.22 12.33
C ALA A 24 -5.67 5.08 12.96
N PRO A 25 -4.38 4.75 12.78
CA PRO A 25 -3.30 5.61 13.23
C PRO A 25 -3.13 6.78 12.27
N ALA A 26 -2.67 7.91 12.81
CA ALA A 26 -2.29 9.08 12.04
C ALA A 26 -1.22 8.73 10.99
N ALA A 27 -1.33 9.38 9.82
CA ALA A 27 -0.39 9.26 8.71
C ALA A 27 1.07 9.36 9.21
N ALA A 28 1.88 8.35 8.86
CA ALA A 28 3.31 8.38 9.17
C ALA A 28 3.97 9.57 8.47
N PRO A 29 4.87 10.30 9.13
CA PRO A 29 5.59 11.41 8.51
C PRO A 29 6.41 10.87 7.34
N ALA A 30 6.39 11.59 6.21
CA ALA A 30 7.25 11.30 5.07
C ALA A 30 8.73 11.40 5.51
N ALA A 31 9.41 10.26 5.63
CA ALA A 31 10.83 10.24 5.89
C ALA A 31 11.55 10.81 4.67
N GLY A 32 12.12 12.01 4.81
CA GLY A 32 12.88 12.73 3.78
C GLY A 32 14.25 12.10 3.49
N GLY A 33 14.27 10.83 3.10
CA GLY A 33 15.47 10.15 2.62
C GLY A 33 15.72 10.45 1.14
N THR A 34 16.95 10.82 0.81
CA THR A 34 17.42 10.93 -0.57
C THR A 34 17.08 9.65 -1.35
N SER A 35 16.39 9.80 -2.49
CA SER A 35 15.97 8.67 -3.32
C SER A 35 17.18 7.86 -3.80
N ARG A 36 17.46 6.76 -3.11
CA ARG A 36 18.46 5.77 -3.52
C ARG A 36 17.97 5.05 -4.77
N SER A 37 18.78 5.02 -5.81
CA SER A 37 18.53 4.22 -7.02
C SER A 37 19.14 2.82 -6.84
N ALA A 38 18.35 1.78 -7.07
CA ALA A 38 18.75 0.37 -6.98
C ALA A 38 18.73 -0.29 -8.36
N LYS A 39 19.61 -1.27 -8.56
CA LYS A 39 19.81 -2.02 -9.82
C LYS A 39 19.45 -3.49 -9.67
N VAL A 40 19.39 -4.22 -10.79
CA VAL A 40 19.15 -5.68 -10.77
C VAL A 40 20.16 -6.46 -9.93
N SER A 41 21.40 -5.96 -9.79
CA SER A 41 22.44 -6.55 -8.94
C SER A 41 22.14 -6.48 -7.44
N ASP A 42 21.27 -5.55 -7.03
CA ASP A 42 20.85 -5.34 -5.63
C ASP A 42 19.68 -6.25 -5.25
N TYR A 43 19.10 -6.97 -6.21
CA TYR A 43 18.01 -7.90 -5.98
C TYR A 43 18.52 -9.34 -5.70
N PRO A 44 17.89 -10.11 -4.79
CA PRO A 44 16.80 -9.73 -3.89
C PRO A 44 17.27 -8.88 -2.70
N LEU A 45 16.53 -7.81 -2.36
CA LEU A 45 16.91 -6.90 -1.27
C LEU A 45 17.09 -7.62 0.07
N ALA A 46 16.25 -8.60 0.39
CA ALA A 46 16.35 -9.37 1.63
C ALA A 46 17.68 -10.14 1.77
N ASN A 47 18.35 -10.48 0.67
CA ASN A 47 19.63 -11.19 0.69
C ASN A 47 20.83 -10.24 0.54
N LYS A 48 20.70 -9.22 -0.32
CA LYS A 48 21.81 -8.36 -0.72
C LYS A 48 21.95 -7.13 0.19
N HIS A 49 20.81 -6.54 0.56
CA HIS A 49 20.72 -5.29 1.30
C HIS A 49 19.52 -5.28 2.27
N PRO A 50 19.43 -6.25 3.21
CA PRO A 50 18.30 -6.34 4.14
C PRO A 50 18.13 -5.07 4.99
N GLU A 51 19.21 -4.32 5.22
CA GLU A 51 19.22 -3.07 5.96
C GLU A 51 18.52 -1.92 5.23
N TRP A 52 18.25 -2.06 3.92
CA TRP A 52 17.44 -1.10 3.14
C TRP A 52 15.95 -1.31 3.35
N VAL A 53 15.54 -2.47 3.86
CA VAL A 53 14.14 -2.82 4.10
C VAL A 53 13.79 -2.47 5.54
N LYS A 54 13.02 -1.39 5.68
CA LYS A 54 12.48 -0.93 6.97
C LYS A 54 10.96 -0.81 6.86
N THR A 55 10.29 -0.99 7.99
CA THR A 55 8.84 -0.77 8.09
C THR A 55 8.53 0.68 8.43
N ALA A 56 7.25 1.07 8.38
CA ALA A 56 6.82 2.43 8.71
C ALA A 56 7.17 2.84 10.16
N THR A 57 7.31 1.86 11.04
CA THR A 57 7.72 2.04 12.45
C THR A 57 9.23 1.84 12.65
N ASN A 58 10.01 1.89 11.56
CA ASN A 58 11.47 1.76 11.53
C ASN A 58 12.01 0.41 12.04
N LYS A 59 11.18 -0.64 12.04
CA LYS A 59 11.62 -2.00 12.37
C LYS A 59 12.32 -2.65 11.18
N THR A 60 13.19 -3.59 11.48
CA THR A 60 14.00 -4.38 10.55
C THR A 60 13.37 -5.75 10.32
N LEU A 61 13.84 -6.49 9.31
CA LEU A 61 13.39 -7.87 9.08
C LEU A 61 13.64 -8.79 10.28
N ASP A 62 14.74 -8.58 11.00
CA ASP A 62 15.11 -9.39 12.17
C ASP A 62 14.24 -9.12 13.41
N ASP A 63 13.52 -8.01 13.44
CA ASP A 63 12.57 -7.72 14.52
C ASP A 63 11.32 -8.62 14.48
N PHE A 64 11.01 -9.20 13.32
CA PHE A 64 9.81 -10.02 13.12
C PHE A 64 10.02 -11.48 13.55
N THR A 65 10.28 -11.68 14.84
CA THR A 65 10.39 -13.00 15.47
C THR A 65 9.08 -13.45 16.12
N LEU A 66 8.90 -14.77 16.29
CA LEU A 66 7.73 -15.32 16.99
C LEU A 66 7.60 -14.76 18.42
N GLU A 67 8.71 -14.60 19.13
CA GLU A 67 8.73 -14.01 20.48
C GLU A 67 8.21 -12.57 20.48
N ASN A 68 8.67 -11.74 19.53
CA ASN A 68 8.27 -10.35 19.44
C ASN A 68 6.78 -10.19 19.06
N VAL A 69 6.24 -11.12 18.27
CA VAL A 69 4.81 -11.18 17.96
C VAL A 69 4.00 -11.60 19.20
N LEU A 70 4.39 -12.68 19.89
CA LEU A 70 3.68 -13.18 21.08
C LEU A 70 3.69 -12.18 22.24
N SER A 71 4.74 -11.36 22.34
CA SER A 71 4.90 -10.32 23.35
C SER A 71 4.32 -8.96 22.95
N ASN A 72 3.66 -8.85 21.78
CA ASN A 72 3.15 -7.59 21.20
C ASN A 72 4.22 -6.49 21.00
N LYS A 73 5.52 -6.82 20.96
CA LYS A 73 6.60 -5.89 20.56
C LYS A 73 6.53 -5.55 19.07
N VAL A 74 5.92 -6.44 18.30
CA VAL A 74 5.61 -6.28 16.88
C VAL A 74 4.14 -6.62 16.66
N THR A 75 3.47 -5.76 15.90
CA THR A 75 2.04 -5.83 15.61
C THR A 75 1.80 -5.88 14.10
N ALA A 76 0.56 -6.10 13.67
CA ALA A 76 0.19 -6.07 12.25
C ALA A 76 0.48 -4.72 11.58
N GLN A 77 0.40 -3.61 12.31
CA GLN A 77 0.70 -2.28 11.78
C GLN A 77 2.18 -2.12 11.43
N ASP A 78 3.06 -2.82 12.16
CA ASP A 78 4.49 -2.85 11.87
C ASP A 78 4.80 -3.66 10.60
N MET A 79 3.93 -4.60 10.20
CA MET A 79 4.13 -5.48 9.05
C MET A 79 3.63 -4.86 7.72
N ARG A 80 3.78 -3.55 7.56
CA ARG A 80 3.44 -2.84 6.31
C ARG A 80 4.71 -2.44 5.54
N ILE A 81 4.71 -2.71 4.23
CA ILE A 81 5.76 -2.26 3.32
C ILE A 81 5.79 -0.74 3.24
N THR A 82 6.98 -0.17 3.11
CA THR A 82 7.20 1.27 3.03
C THR A 82 7.23 1.79 1.60
N PRO A 83 6.90 3.08 1.39
CA PRO A 83 7.05 3.71 0.08
C PRO A 83 8.50 3.67 -0.41
N GLU A 84 9.48 3.77 0.48
CA GLU A 84 10.92 3.66 0.16
C GLU A 84 11.25 2.30 -0.44
N THR A 85 10.76 1.21 0.16
CA THR A 85 10.98 -0.15 -0.34
C THR A 85 10.35 -0.33 -1.72
N LEU A 86 9.13 0.17 -1.93
CA LEU A 86 8.47 0.12 -3.24
C LEU A 86 9.20 0.93 -4.31
N ARG A 87 9.76 2.09 -3.98
CA ARG A 87 10.59 2.89 -4.91
C ARG A 87 11.92 2.21 -5.26
N LEU A 88 12.55 1.52 -4.30
CA LEU A 88 13.71 0.68 -4.60
C LEU A 88 13.34 -0.44 -5.59
N GLN A 89 12.20 -1.11 -5.38
CA GLN A 89 11.70 -2.11 -6.31
C GLN A 89 11.29 -1.52 -7.67
N ALA A 90 10.78 -0.28 -7.70
CA ALA A 90 10.52 0.44 -8.95
C ALA A 90 11.82 0.69 -9.73
N SER A 91 12.88 1.10 -9.05
CA SER A 91 14.20 1.28 -9.63
C SER A 91 14.77 -0.03 -10.20
N ILE A 92 14.70 -1.12 -9.43
CA ILE A 92 15.12 -2.47 -9.87
C ILE A 92 14.30 -2.91 -11.09
N ALA A 93 12.99 -2.71 -11.08
CA ALA A 93 12.11 -3.07 -12.19
C ALA A 93 12.44 -2.27 -13.46
N LYS A 94 12.76 -0.98 -13.33
CA LYS A 94 13.18 -0.12 -14.43
C LYS A 94 14.52 -0.56 -15.02
N ASP A 95 15.51 -0.87 -14.18
CA ASP A 95 16.82 -1.39 -14.60
C ASP A 95 16.70 -2.76 -15.28
N ALA A 96 15.72 -3.57 -14.88
CA ALA A 96 15.36 -4.82 -15.55
C ALA A 96 14.56 -4.64 -16.87
N GLY A 97 14.36 -3.41 -17.35
CA GLY A 97 13.60 -3.12 -18.57
C GLY A 97 12.09 -3.26 -18.43
N ARG A 98 11.53 -3.18 -17.21
CA ARG A 98 10.09 -3.35 -16.93
C ARG A 98 9.43 -2.04 -16.47
N ASP A 99 9.42 -1.03 -17.33
CA ASP A 99 8.92 0.32 -17.01
C ASP A 99 7.49 0.37 -16.47
N ARG A 100 6.58 -0.44 -17.01
CA ARG A 100 5.17 -0.45 -16.55
C ARG A 100 5.04 -1.04 -15.16
N LEU A 101 5.88 -2.01 -14.81
CA LEU A 101 5.95 -2.55 -13.46
C LEU A 101 6.54 -1.51 -12.49
N ALA A 102 7.59 -0.80 -12.91
CA ALA A 102 8.14 0.31 -12.14
C ALA A 102 7.09 1.39 -11.85
N MET A 103 6.35 1.83 -12.87
CA MET A 103 5.23 2.77 -12.72
C MET A 103 4.15 2.25 -11.77
N ASN A 104 3.87 0.95 -11.79
CA ASN A 104 2.93 0.34 -10.85
C ASN A 104 3.43 0.41 -9.40
N PHE A 105 4.72 0.13 -9.17
CA PHE A 105 5.33 0.25 -7.85
C PHE A 105 5.36 1.70 -7.35
N GLU A 106 5.57 2.69 -8.21
CA GLU A 106 5.48 4.11 -7.82
C GLU A 106 4.08 4.50 -7.35
N ARG A 107 3.04 4.07 -8.07
CA ARG A 107 1.65 4.27 -7.60
C ARG A 107 1.39 3.55 -6.28
N ALA A 108 1.85 2.31 -6.15
CA ALA A 108 1.72 1.57 -4.90
C ALA A 108 2.45 2.27 -3.74
N ALA A 109 3.60 2.89 -4.00
CA ALA A 109 4.34 3.66 -2.99
C ALA A 109 3.50 4.83 -2.48
N GLU A 110 2.87 5.61 -3.36
CA GLU A 110 1.95 6.67 -2.95
C GLU A 110 0.78 6.14 -2.10
N LEU A 111 0.22 4.99 -2.47
CA LEU A 111 -0.93 4.39 -1.77
C LEU A 111 -0.60 3.81 -0.39
N THR A 112 0.68 3.68 -0.01
CA THR A 112 1.05 3.24 1.36
C THR A 112 0.58 4.21 2.45
N ALA A 113 0.37 5.49 2.11
CA ALA A 113 -0.13 6.51 3.04
C ALA A 113 -1.65 6.50 3.18
N VAL A 114 -2.37 5.77 2.30
CA VAL A 114 -3.83 5.74 2.27
C VAL A 114 -4.33 4.57 3.14
N PRO A 115 -5.22 4.81 4.11
CA PRO A 115 -5.81 3.76 4.94
C PRO A 115 -6.54 2.67 4.13
N ASP A 116 -6.55 1.44 4.65
CA ASP A 116 -7.10 0.26 3.96
C ASP A 116 -8.59 0.42 3.59
N ASP A 117 -9.40 0.99 4.48
CA ASP A 117 -10.81 1.31 4.24
C ASP A 117 -10.97 2.32 3.10
N ARG A 118 -10.15 3.37 3.11
CA ARG A 118 -10.14 4.39 2.07
C ARG A 118 -9.68 3.84 0.72
N ILE A 119 -8.72 2.91 0.69
CA ILE A 119 -8.33 2.19 -0.52
C ILE A 119 -9.53 1.45 -1.13
N LEU A 120 -10.31 0.75 -0.31
CA LEU A 120 -11.49 0.01 -0.76
C LEU A 120 -12.59 0.94 -1.27
N GLU A 121 -12.80 2.10 -0.63
CA GLU A 121 -13.74 3.12 -1.11
C GLU A 121 -13.36 3.63 -2.50
N ILE A 122 -12.10 4.02 -2.69
CA ILE A 122 -11.60 4.54 -3.97
C ILE A 122 -11.70 3.47 -5.07
N TYR A 123 -11.31 2.23 -4.76
CA TYR A 123 -11.46 1.11 -5.68
C TYR A 123 -12.92 0.92 -6.10
N ASN A 124 -13.85 0.93 -5.14
CA ASN A 124 -15.26 0.76 -5.44
C ASN A 124 -15.83 1.95 -6.24
N ALA A 125 -15.40 3.18 -5.95
CA ALA A 125 -15.79 4.37 -6.70
C ALA A 125 -15.36 4.31 -8.18
N LEU A 126 -14.21 3.71 -8.47
CA LEU A 126 -13.73 3.50 -9.84
C LEU A 126 -14.44 2.35 -10.58
N ARG A 127 -15.30 1.57 -9.93
CA ARG A 127 -16.06 0.53 -10.66
C ARG A 127 -17.16 1.16 -11.52
N PRO A 128 -17.54 0.52 -12.64
CA PRO A 128 -18.60 1.06 -13.51
C PRO A 128 -19.86 1.44 -12.75
N TYR A 129 -20.41 2.60 -13.09
CA TYR A 129 -21.71 3.10 -12.62
C TYR A 129 -21.78 3.45 -11.13
N ARG A 130 -20.64 3.60 -10.45
CA ARG A 130 -20.59 3.90 -9.01
C ARG A 130 -20.53 5.38 -8.70
N SER A 131 -19.78 6.13 -9.49
CA SER A 131 -19.48 7.53 -9.19
C SER A 131 -19.91 8.49 -10.28
N THR A 132 -20.22 9.73 -9.89
CA THR A 132 -20.28 10.86 -10.82
C THR A 132 -18.86 11.34 -11.14
N LYS A 133 -18.74 12.22 -12.14
CA LYS A 133 -17.45 12.84 -12.49
C LYS A 133 -16.89 13.63 -11.31
N GLU A 134 -17.74 14.41 -10.65
CA GLU A 134 -17.38 15.28 -9.53
C GLU A 134 -16.90 14.47 -8.32
N GLU A 135 -17.55 13.34 -8.04
CA GLU A 135 -17.12 12.41 -6.99
C GLU A 135 -15.71 11.87 -7.27
N LEU A 136 -15.39 11.50 -8.52
CA LEU A 136 -14.05 11.04 -8.91
C LEU A 136 -13.00 12.17 -8.84
N LEU A 137 -13.36 13.39 -9.26
CA LEU A 137 -12.45 14.54 -9.14
C LEU A 137 -12.17 14.89 -7.68
N ALA A 138 -13.17 14.82 -6.80
CA ALA A 138 -12.98 15.00 -5.37
C ALA A 138 -12.06 13.93 -4.75
N ILE A 139 -12.15 12.67 -5.21
CA ILE A 139 -11.21 11.62 -4.81
C ILE A 139 -9.78 11.95 -5.26
N ALA A 140 -9.61 12.43 -6.50
CA ALA A 140 -8.30 12.80 -6.99
C ALA A 140 -7.69 13.97 -6.19
N ASP A 141 -8.50 14.97 -5.85
CA ASP A 141 -8.05 16.10 -5.04
C ASP A 141 -7.71 15.68 -3.59
N ASP A 142 -8.47 14.74 -3.01
CA ASP A 142 -8.16 14.15 -1.71
C ASP A 142 -6.84 13.37 -1.74
N LEU A 143 -6.63 12.53 -2.76
CA LEU A 143 -5.37 11.80 -3.00
C LEU A 143 -4.16 12.75 -3.08
N GLU A 144 -4.26 13.81 -3.87
CA GLU A 144 -3.17 14.76 -4.06
C GLU A 144 -2.91 15.61 -2.82
N ASN A 145 -3.94 16.17 -2.20
CA ASN A 145 -3.75 17.14 -1.13
C ASN A 145 -3.50 16.49 0.23
N ARG A 146 -4.22 15.40 0.57
CA ARG A 146 -4.09 14.75 1.88
C ARG A 146 -2.93 13.77 1.93
N TYR A 147 -2.73 12.99 0.87
CA TYR A 147 -1.76 11.89 0.85
C TYR A 147 -0.56 12.14 -0.06
N GLN A 148 -0.53 13.28 -0.78
CA GLN A 148 0.52 13.61 -1.75
C GLN A 148 0.68 12.55 -2.86
N ALA A 149 -0.40 11.82 -3.13
CA ALA A 149 -0.47 10.75 -4.12
C ALA A 149 -0.75 11.30 -5.52
N LYS A 150 0.22 12.03 -6.08
CA LYS A 150 0.07 12.81 -7.32
C LYS A 150 -0.14 11.93 -8.55
N ILE A 151 0.59 10.82 -8.65
CA ILE A 151 0.45 9.88 -9.78
C ILE A 151 -0.93 9.22 -9.72
N CYS A 152 -1.37 8.80 -8.53
CA CYS A 152 -2.69 8.21 -8.34
C CYS A 152 -3.82 9.22 -8.57
N ALA A 153 -3.68 10.46 -8.12
CA ALA A 153 -4.63 11.54 -8.37
C ALA A 153 -4.78 11.80 -9.89
N ALA A 154 -3.66 11.91 -10.62
CA ALA A 154 -3.69 12.05 -12.07
C ALA A 154 -4.38 10.87 -12.76
N PHE A 155 -4.12 9.64 -12.31
CA PHE A 155 -4.77 8.42 -12.82
C PHE A 155 -6.29 8.44 -12.60
N VAL A 156 -6.77 8.91 -11.44
CA VAL A 156 -8.21 9.06 -11.17
C VAL A 156 -8.83 10.17 -12.03
N ARG A 157 -8.14 11.30 -12.26
CA ARG A 157 -8.62 12.37 -13.15
C ARG A 157 -8.73 11.90 -14.60
N GLU A 158 -7.76 11.12 -15.07
CA GLU A 158 -7.81 10.49 -16.39
C GLU A 158 -9.03 9.57 -16.50
N ALA A 159 -9.26 8.71 -15.50
CA ALA A 159 -10.44 7.84 -15.45
C ALA A 159 -11.75 8.65 -15.49
N ALA A 160 -11.84 9.75 -14.72
CA ALA A 160 -13.02 10.61 -14.71
C ALA A 160 -13.32 11.23 -16.09
N GLY A 161 -12.29 11.64 -16.84
CA GLY A 161 -12.44 12.10 -18.22
C GLY A 161 -12.97 11.02 -19.14
N LEU A 162 -12.33 9.84 -19.13
CA LEU A 162 -12.72 8.71 -19.97
C LEU A 162 -14.10 8.14 -19.62
N TYR A 163 -14.52 8.20 -18.36
CA TYR A 163 -15.81 7.63 -17.93
C TYR A 163 -16.99 8.44 -18.48
N VAL A 164 -16.83 9.74 -18.69
CA VAL A 164 -17.80 10.58 -19.40
C VAL A 164 -17.91 10.13 -20.87
N GLU A 165 -16.77 10.01 -21.55
CA GLU A 165 -16.73 9.64 -22.97
C GLU A 165 -17.27 8.23 -23.23
N ARG A 166 -17.01 7.31 -22.30
CA ARG A 166 -17.31 5.88 -22.42
C ARG A 166 -18.56 5.44 -21.69
N LYS A 167 -19.32 6.39 -21.11
CA LYS A 167 -20.58 6.14 -20.38
C LYS A 167 -20.42 5.08 -19.28
N LYS A 168 -19.58 5.39 -18.30
CA LYS A 168 -19.29 4.53 -17.14
C LYS A 168 -19.53 5.22 -15.80
N LEU A 169 -20.14 6.39 -15.81
CA LEU A 169 -20.53 7.10 -14.60
C LEU A 169 -21.86 6.56 -14.08
N LYS A 170 -22.20 6.92 -12.84
CA LYS A 170 -23.49 6.61 -12.23
C LYS A 170 -24.64 7.13 -13.11
N GLY A 171 -25.57 6.24 -13.49
CA GLY A 171 -26.71 6.55 -14.36
C GLY A 171 -26.48 6.32 -15.86
N ASP A 172 -25.30 5.81 -16.26
CA ASP A 172 -24.97 5.43 -17.64
C ASP A 172 -25.19 3.92 -17.94
N ASP A 173 -25.78 3.17 -17.01
CA ASP A 173 -26.01 1.72 -17.12
C ASP A 173 -27.12 1.31 -18.10
#